data_AF-U1N963-F1
#
_entry.id   AF-U1N963-F1
#
_cell.length_a   1.000
_cell.length_b   1.000
_cell.length_c   1.000
_cell.angle_alpha   90.00
_cell.angle_beta   90.00
_cell.angle_gamma   90.00
#
_symmetry.space_group_name_H-M   'P 1'
#
loop_
_entity.id
_entity.type
_entity.pdbx_description
1 polymer ?
#
loop_
_entity_poly.entity_id
_entity_poly.type
_entity_poly.pdbx_seq_one_letter_code
_entity_poly.pdbx_strand_id
1 'polypeptide(L)'
;MTAALPLAYATADRPLRAPVVGIDLSLASTGVALLGADPTQPPFVTTVGSKACPDRLDAHLARHRSLVDRIATAVFDRCKSVAPDGVALVVLEGPSYASKADTSSWRRAHIWWELAGRFHDLGVPIAVCPPSVLKKFVTGKGTAKKLEVALAVQRAWPELAISLDDEADAIGLAALGAVALGRETALRATQARRDCLAGVQWPDAERGAPVPF
;
A
#
# COMPACT_ATOMS: atom_id res chain seq x y z
N MET A 1 3.68 24.00 28.52
CA MET A 1 3.61 25.08 27.53
C MET A 1 4.87 24.99 26.69
N THR A 2 4.79 24.28 25.58
CA THR A 2 5.92 24.12 24.66
C THR A 2 5.50 24.80 23.38
N ALA A 3 6.21 25.87 23.04
CA ALA A 3 5.90 26.78 21.96
C ALA A 3 5.81 26.03 20.62
N ALA A 4 4.69 26.19 19.94
CA ALA A 4 4.53 25.78 18.55
C ALA A 4 5.53 26.57 17.70
N LEU A 5 6.50 25.87 17.12
CA LEU A 5 7.28 26.40 16.01
C LEU A 5 6.35 26.55 14.80
N PRO A 6 6.46 27.62 14.01
CA PRO A 6 5.56 27.89 12.91
C PRO A 6 5.78 26.87 11.79
N LEU A 7 4.77 26.03 11.53
CA LEU A 7 4.66 25.15 10.37
C LEU A 7 4.47 25.98 9.09
N ALA A 8 5.52 26.66 8.67
CA ALA A 8 5.62 27.21 7.34
C ALA A 8 6.46 26.24 6.50
N TYR A 9 5.87 25.15 5.98
CA TYR A 9 6.35 24.45 4.76
C TYR A 9 5.44 23.31 4.22
N ALA A 10 4.12 23.32 4.47
CA ALA A 10 3.24 22.22 4.03
C ALA A 10 2.28 22.53 2.85
N THR A 11 2.36 23.71 2.23
CA THR A 11 1.23 24.20 1.39
C THR A 11 1.51 24.48 -0.09
N ALA A 12 2.71 24.27 -0.64
CA ALA A 12 3.00 24.74 -2.01
C ALA A 12 3.40 23.70 -3.07
N ASP A 13 3.79 22.46 -2.75
CA ASP A 13 4.25 21.53 -3.78
C ASP A 13 3.95 20.07 -3.45
N ARG A 14 2.67 19.78 -3.18
CA ARG A 14 2.22 18.38 -3.09
C ARG A 14 2.47 17.76 -4.46
N PRO A 15 3.17 16.62 -4.58
CA PRO A 15 3.24 15.90 -5.83
C PRO A 15 1.89 15.19 -6.02
N LEU A 16 0.82 15.96 -6.22
CA LEU A 16 -0.51 15.48 -6.57
C LEU A 16 -0.49 14.68 -7.88
N ARG A 17 0.60 14.78 -8.63
CA ARG A 17 0.90 13.99 -9.83
C ARG A 17 1.76 12.73 -9.55
N ALA A 18 2.40 12.62 -8.39
CA ALA A 18 3.17 11.42 -8.02
C ALA A 18 2.26 10.20 -7.80
N PRO A 19 2.79 8.99 -7.99
CA PRO A 19 2.03 7.77 -7.81
C PRO A 19 1.62 7.53 -6.36
N VAL A 20 0.48 6.84 -6.20
CA VAL A 20 0.09 6.16 -4.97
C VAL A 20 0.59 4.72 -5.05
N VAL A 21 1.23 4.26 -3.99
CA VAL A 21 1.80 2.91 -3.90
C VAL A 21 0.92 2.08 -2.97
N GLY A 22 0.50 0.90 -3.40
CA GLY A 22 -0.15 -0.11 -2.56
C GLY A 22 0.79 -1.29 -2.32
N ILE A 23 0.89 -1.76 -1.09
CA ILE A 23 1.78 -2.88 -0.72
C ILE A 23 1.01 -3.90 0.13
N ASP A 24 0.85 -5.11 -0.44
CA ASP A 24 0.33 -6.28 0.26
C ASP A 24 1.50 -7.16 0.71
N LEU A 25 1.77 -7.15 2.02
CA LEU A 25 3.03 -7.68 2.56
C LEU A 25 2.91 -9.17 2.90
N SER A 26 3.82 -9.96 2.33
CA SER A 26 3.96 -11.38 2.65
C SER A 26 5.41 -11.85 2.63
N LEU A 27 5.71 -12.89 3.41
CA LEU A 27 7.06 -13.45 3.49
C LEU A 27 7.51 -14.09 2.18
N ALA A 28 6.58 -14.67 1.41
CA ALA A 28 6.92 -15.45 0.22
C ALA A 28 6.84 -14.60 -1.05
N SER A 29 5.84 -13.73 -1.13
CA SER A 29 5.48 -12.94 -2.30
C SER A 29 4.79 -11.68 -1.80
N THR A 30 5.47 -10.53 -1.89
CA THR A 30 4.87 -9.23 -1.54
C THR A 30 4.37 -8.56 -2.82
N GLY A 31 3.09 -8.22 -2.88
CA GLY A 31 2.52 -7.45 -3.99
C GLY A 31 2.86 -5.97 -3.85
N VAL A 32 3.30 -5.35 -4.94
CA VAL A 32 3.57 -3.90 -5.02
C VAL A 32 2.88 -3.35 -6.26
N ALA A 33 1.98 -2.39 -6.05
CA ALA A 33 1.27 -1.70 -7.12
C ALA A 33 1.53 -0.19 -7.06
N LEU A 34 1.66 0.43 -8.22
CA LEU A 34 1.78 1.86 -8.38
C LEU A 34 0.65 2.35 -9.28
N LEU A 35 -0.13 3.29 -8.77
CA LEU A 35 -1.18 3.97 -9.52
C LEU A 35 -0.79 5.43 -9.73
N GLY A 36 -0.60 5.81 -11.00
CA GLY A 36 -0.28 7.17 -11.40
C GLY A 36 -1.43 8.17 -11.16
N ALA A 37 -1.19 9.44 -11.51
CA ALA A 37 -2.24 10.46 -11.46
C ALA A 37 -3.15 10.46 -12.70
N ASP A 38 -2.72 9.86 -13.80
CA ASP A 38 -3.55 9.67 -15.00
C ASP A 38 -4.48 8.47 -14.79
N PRO A 39 -5.81 8.68 -14.70
CA PRO A 39 -6.77 7.60 -14.47
C PRO A 39 -6.96 6.68 -15.68
N THR A 40 -6.43 7.05 -16.85
CA THR A 40 -6.52 6.25 -18.08
C THR A 40 -5.43 5.17 -18.16
N GLN A 41 -4.37 5.30 -17.36
CA GLN A 41 -3.29 4.31 -17.33
C GLN A 41 -3.57 3.22 -16.31
N PRO A 42 -3.38 1.94 -16.65
CA PRO A 42 -3.46 0.87 -15.67
C PRO A 42 -2.38 1.05 -14.59
N PRO A 43 -2.63 0.56 -13.36
CA PRO A 43 -1.59 0.48 -12.36
C PRO A 43 -0.46 -0.42 -12.86
N PHE A 44 0.79 -0.02 -12.58
CA PHE A 44 1.90 -0.94 -12.64
C PHE A 44 1.82 -1.88 -11.44
N VAL A 45 2.05 -3.17 -11.64
CA VAL A 45 2.05 -4.15 -10.56
C VAL A 45 3.22 -5.12 -10.72
N THR A 46 3.78 -5.55 -9.59
CA THR A 46 4.84 -6.55 -9.54
C THR A 46 4.82 -7.28 -8.20
N THR A 47 5.45 -8.45 -8.15
CA THR A 47 5.65 -9.20 -6.91
C THR A 47 7.12 -9.25 -6.54
N VAL A 48 7.42 -8.98 -5.28
CA VAL A 48 8.76 -9.14 -4.71
C VAL A 48 8.76 -10.40 -3.86
N GLY A 49 9.22 -11.50 -4.45
CA GLY A 49 9.28 -12.80 -3.77
C GLY A 49 10.53 -12.97 -2.93
N SER A 50 10.46 -13.81 -1.88
CA SER A 50 11.64 -14.31 -1.18
C SER A 50 11.59 -15.82 -0.98
N LYS A 51 12.75 -16.47 -1.07
CA LYS A 51 12.85 -17.93 -0.91
C LYS A 51 12.83 -18.32 0.56
N ALA A 52 12.35 -19.53 0.84
CA ALA A 52 12.50 -20.12 2.16
C ALA A 52 13.99 -20.17 2.56
N CYS A 53 14.25 -19.99 3.86
CA CYS A 53 15.58 -20.05 4.43
C CYS A 53 15.60 -21.12 5.54
N PRO A 54 16.77 -21.65 5.92
CA PRO A 54 16.91 -22.51 7.09
C PRO A 54 16.33 -21.84 8.34
N ASP A 55 15.82 -22.63 9.28
CA ASP A 55 15.23 -22.13 10.52
C ASP A 55 16.32 -21.75 11.54
N ARG A 56 17.04 -20.66 11.23
CA ARG A 56 18.10 -20.09 12.06
C ARG A 56 17.97 -18.57 12.07
N LEU A 57 18.25 -17.96 13.21
CA LEU A 57 18.04 -16.52 13.43
C LEU A 57 18.74 -15.64 12.38
N ASP A 58 20.00 -15.92 12.07
CA ASP A 58 20.79 -15.17 11.09
C ASP A 58 20.23 -15.28 9.67
N ALA A 59 19.75 -16.46 9.27
CA ALA A 59 19.13 -16.71 7.98
C ALA A 59 17.80 -15.95 7.83
N HIS A 60 16.98 -15.93 8.89
CA HIS A 60 15.75 -15.13 8.92
C HIS A 60 16.07 -13.63 8.85
N LEU A 61 17.03 -13.14 9.64
CA LEU A 61 17.43 -11.72 9.62
C LEU A 61 17.95 -11.29 8.24
N ALA A 62 18.81 -12.08 7.62
CA ALA A 62 19.33 -11.81 6.28
C ALA A 62 18.21 -11.79 5.23
N ARG A 63 17.29 -12.77 5.30
CA ARG A 63 16.12 -12.84 4.42
C ARG A 63 15.21 -11.63 4.59
N HIS A 64 14.87 -11.25 5.82
CA HIS A 64 13.96 -10.14 6.11
C HIS A 64 14.55 -8.82 5.60
N ARG A 65 15.80 -8.51 5.95
CA ARG A 65 16.48 -7.30 5.48
C ARG A 65 16.54 -7.23 3.95
N SER A 66 16.95 -8.31 3.30
CA SER A 66 17.00 -8.38 1.85
C SER A 66 15.62 -8.19 1.20
N LEU A 67 14.56 -8.74 1.80
CA LEU A 67 13.20 -8.54 1.30
C LEU A 67 12.76 -7.08 1.47
N VAL A 68 12.99 -6.46 2.62
CA VAL A 68 12.69 -5.04 2.86
C VAL A 68 13.46 -4.15 1.88
N ASP A 69 14.77 -4.38 1.72
CA ASP A 69 15.62 -3.65 0.76
C ASP A 69 15.04 -3.74 -0.66
N ARG A 70 14.69 -4.95 -1.10
CA ARG A 70 14.17 -5.18 -2.46
C ARG A 70 12.80 -4.56 -2.67
N ILE A 71 11.92 -4.57 -1.67
CA ILE A 71 10.61 -3.89 -1.75
C ILE A 71 10.81 -2.39 -1.85
N ALA A 72 11.62 -1.79 -0.96
CA ALA A 72 11.90 -0.36 -0.98
C ALA A 72 12.53 0.08 -2.32
N THR A 73 13.52 -0.65 -2.81
CA THR A 73 14.14 -0.40 -4.11
C THR A 73 13.12 -0.50 -5.25
N ALA A 74 12.28 -1.55 -5.28
CA ALA A 74 11.26 -1.69 -6.30
C ALA A 74 10.27 -0.52 -6.33
N VAL A 75 9.88 -0.02 -5.14
CA VAL A 75 9.02 1.17 -5.02
C VAL A 75 9.73 2.41 -5.55
N PHE A 76 10.94 2.72 -5.06
CA PHE A 76 11.61 3.97 -5.39
C PHE A 76 12.11 4.02 -6.83
N ASP A 77 12.68 2.93 -7.37
CA ASP A 77 13.13 2.88 -8.76
C ASP A 77 11.96 3.06 -9.71
N ARG A 78 10.82 2.41 -9.42
CA ARG A 78 9.63 2.55 -10.25
C ARG A 78 9.02 3.94 -10.14
N CYS A 79 8.91 4.50 -8.93
CA CYS A 79 8.41 5.86 -8.76
C CYS A 79 9.28 6.87 -9.51
N LYS A 80 10.61 6.79 -9.40
CA LYS A 80 11.53 7.67 -10.14
C LYS A 80 11.35 7.61 -11.66
N SER A 81 11.00 6.44 -12.20
CA SER A 81 10.74 6.28 -13.64
C SER A 81 9.44 6.93 -14.14
N VAL A 82 8.49 7.20 -13.24
CA VAL A 82 7.14 7.69 -13.59
C VAL A 82 6.92 9.13 -13.11
N ALA A 83 7.44 9.47 -11.93
CA ALA A 83 7.35 10.79 -11.33
C ALA A 83 8.63 11.06 -10.51
N PRO A 84 9.56 11.88 -11.03
CA PRO A 84 10.78 12.23 -10.29
C PRO A 84 10.48 12.97 -8.98
N ASP A 85 9.30 13.60 -8.89
CA ASP A 85 8.84 14.37 -7.72
C ASP A 85 8.48 13.49 -6.50
N GLY A 86 8.59 12.17 -6.61
CA GLY A 86 8.56 11.24 -5.48
C GLY A 86 7.31 10.37 -5.39
N VAL A 87 6.81 10.15 -4.17
CA VAL A 87 5.67 9.28 -3.85
C VAL A 87 4.60 10.10 -3.15
N ALA A 88 3.36 10.05 -3.64
CA ALA A 88 2.27 10.81 -3.05
C ALA A 88 1.78 10.19 -1.72
N LEU A 89 1.71 8.86 -1.68
CA LEU A 89 1.24 8.08 -0.54
C LEU A 89 1.63 6.61 -0.72
N VAL A 90 2.06 5.95 0.37
CA VAL A 90 2.14 4.49 0.46
C VAL A 90 0.98 3.99 1.31
N VAL A 91 0.23 3.02 0.82
CA VAL A 91 -0.84 2.31 1.55
C VAL A 91 -0.36 0.90 1.86
N LEU A 92 -0.07 0.64 3.13
CA LEU A 92 0.33 -0.67 3.64
C LEU A 92 -0.91 -1.46 4.10
N GLU A 93 -0.97 -2.75 3.79
CA GLU A 93 -1.92 -3.64 4.46
C GLU A 93 -1.64 -3.66 5.97
N GLY A 94 -2.68 -3.54 6.79
CA GLY A 94 -2.60 -3.65 8.24
C GLY A 94 -2.44 -5.11 8.72
N PRO A 95 -1.90 -5.32 9.93
CA PRO A 95 -1.71 -6.66 10.47
C PRO A 95 -3.04 -7.43 10.61
N SER A 96 -3.03 -8.70 10.23
CA SER A 96 -4.15 -9.63 10.46
C SER A 96 -3.98 -10.37 11.78
N TYR A 97 -4.99 -10.26 12.66
CA TYR A 97 -5.03 -10.92 13.98
C TYR A 97 -5.85 -12.22 13.99
N ALA A 98 -6.27 -12.71 12.82
CA ALA A 98 -7.30 -13.76 12.72
C ALA A 98 -6.82 -15.16 13.12
N SER A 99 -5.51 -15.45 13.09
CA SER A 99 -4.99 -16.80 13.32
C SER A 99 -4.10 -16.88 14.56
N LYS A 100 -4.58 -17.57 15.61
CA LYS A 100 -3.81 -17.86 16.82
C LYS A 100 -2.67 -18.87 16.60
N ALA A 101 -2.71 -19.63 15.50
CA ALA A 101 -1.73 -20.66 15.17
C ALA A 101 -0.65 -20.19 14.18
N ASP A 102 -0.68 -18.92 13.76
CA ASP A 102 0.25 -18.42 12.75
C ASP A 102 1.62 -18.06 13.37
N THR A 103 2.54 -19.01 13.29
CA THR A 103 3.94 -18.88 13.74
C THR A 103 4.77 -17.93 12.88
N SER A 104 4.23 -17.45 11.76
CA SER A 104 4.89 -16.51 10.84
C SER A 104 4.45 -15.06 11.03
N SER A 105 3.45 -14.82 11.88
CA SER A 105 2.93 -13.49 12.23
C SER A 105 4.02 -12.55 12.77
N TRP A 106 4.87 -13.03 13.68
CA TRP A 106 5.99 -12.26 14.24
C TRP A 106 7.03 -11.86 13.17
N ARG A 107 7.31 -12.76 12.23
CA ARG A 107 8.25 -12.49 11.13
C ARG A 107 7.67 -11.45 10.16
N ARG A 108 6.38 -11.55 9.83
CA ARG A 108 5.69 -10.52 9.02
C ARG A 108 5.67 -9.17 9.73
N ALA A 109 5.40 -9.15 11.04
CA ALA A 109 5.43 -7.92 11.82
C ALA A 109 6.79 -7.23 11.77
N HIS A 110 7.90 -7.99 11.89
CA HIS A 110 9.24 -7.42 11.77
C HIS A 110 9.47 -6.72 10.42
N ILE A 111 9.15 -7.39 9.31
CA ILE A 111 9.31 -6.81 7.96
C ILE A 111 8.39 -5.60 7.78
N TRP A 112 7.16 -5.69 8.28
CA TRP A 112 6.19 -4.61 8.20
C TRP A 112 6.69 -3.34 8.90
N TRP A 113 7.18 -3.46 10.14
CA TRP A 113 7.70 -2.33 10.90
C TRP A 113 9.00 -1.78 10.30
N GLU A 114 9.90 -2.65 9.82
CA GLU A 114 11.13 -2.19 9.17
C GLU A 114 10.83 -1.43 7.87
N LEU A 115 9.88 -1.91 7.07
CA LEU A 115 9.46 -1.24 5.84
C LEU A 115 8.77 0.09 6.13
N ALA A 116 7.83 0.12 7.07
CA ALA A 116 7.15 1.35 7.49
C ALA A 116 8.14 2.38 8.06
N GLY A 117 9.11 1.94 8.87
CA GLY A 117 10.18 2.80 9.40
C GLY A 117 11.02 3.43 8.29
N ARG A 118 11.42 2.65 7.28
CA ARG A 118 12.18 3.18 6.13
C ARG A 118 11.41 4.23 5.34
N PHE A 119 10.12 3.99 5.07
CA PHE A 119 9.29 5.00 4.41
C PHE A 119 9.11 6.25 5.26
N HIS A 120 8.96 6.09 6.58
CA HIS A 120 8.84 7.18 7.53
C HIS A 120 10.10 8.06 7.57
N ASP A 121 11.27 7.42 7.64
CA ASP A 121 12.58 8.10 7.66
C ASP A 121 12.86 8.87 6.37
N LEU A 122 12.29 8.40 5.25
CA LEU A 122 12.35 9.07 3.95
C LEU A 122 11.27 10.14 3.75
N GLY A 123 10.47 10.43 4.79
CA GLY A 123 9.41 11.44 4.73
C GLY A 123 8.21 11.06 3.85
N VAL A 124 8.09 9.79 3.46
CA VAL A 124 6.99 9.31 2.62
C VAL A 124 5.71 9.22 3.46
N PRO A 125 4.56 9.76 3.01
CA PRO A 125 3.28 9.58 3.68
C PRO A 125 2.86 8.11 3.69
N ILE A 126 2.40 7.61 4.84
CA ILE A 126 1.98 6.21 5.00
C ILE A 126 0.56 6.14 5.54
N ALA A 127 -0.31 5.40 4.84
CA ALA A 127 -1.60 4.96 5.33
C ALA A 127 -1.58 3.45 5.63
N VAL A 128 -2.38 3.01 6.60
CA VAL A 128 -2.51 1.60 6.98
C VAL A 128 -3.96 1.17 6.81
N CYS A 129 -4.20 0.21 5.92
CA CYS A 129 -5.53 -0.28 5.56
C CYS A 129 -5.75 -1.70 6.10
N PRO A 130 -6.73 -1.94 6.98
CA PRO A 130 -7.06 -3.29 7.43
C PRO A 130 -7.54 -4.21 6.29
N PRO A 131 -7.25 -5.53 6.34
CA PRO A 131 -7.60 -6.47 5.26
C PRO A 131 -9.11 -6.50 4.94
N SER A 132 -9.96 -6.42 5.97
CA SER A 132 -11.42 -6.41 5.79
C SER A 132 -11.94 -5.12 5.16
N VAL A 133 -11.26 -3.99 5.41
CA VAL A 133 -11.58 -2.69 4.81
C VAL A 133 -11.21 -2.70 3.34
N LEU A 134 -10.02 -3.19 3.00
CA LEU A 134 -9.58 -3.38 1.61
C LEU A 134 -10.57 -4.24 0.83
N LYS A 135 -10.92 -5.41 1.36
CA LYS A 135 -11.90 -6.32 0.73
C LYS A 135 -13.25 -5.66 0.51
N LYS A 136 -13.75 -4.93 1.50
CA LYS A 136 -15.01 -4.18 1.40
C LYS A 136 -14.93 -3.08 0.33
N PHE A 137 -13.81 -2.35 0.28
CA PHE A 137 -13.60 -1.31 -0.72
C PHE A 137 -13.59 -1.87 -2.15
N VAL A 138 -12.83 -2.94 -2.39
CA VAL A 138 -12.69 -3.52 -3.73
C VAL A 138 -14.00 -4.20 -4.18
N THR A 139 -14.56 -5.06 -3.33
CA THR A 139 -15.64 -5.99 -3.72
C THR A 139 -17.03 -5.59 -3.22
N GLY A 140 -17.14 -4.65 -2.29
CA GLY A 140 -18.37 -4.35 -1.54
C GLY A 140 -18.57 -5.23 -0.30
N LYS A 141 -17.74 -6.27 -0.07
CA LYS A 141 -17.90 -7.24 1.02
C LYS A 141 -16.60 -7.43 1.82
N GLY A 142 -16.62 -7.12 3.12
CA GLY A 142 -15.42 -7.23 3.97
C GLY A 142 -14.93 -8.66 4.24
N THR A 143 -15.78 -9.67 4.01
CA THR A 143 -15.43 -11.09 4.14
C THR A 143 -15.14 -11.75 2.79
N ALA A 144 -14.87 -10.96 1.74
CA ALA A 144 -14.56 -11.50 0.43
C ALA A 144 -13.32 -12.42 0.46
N LYS A 145 -13.37 -13.48 -0.33
CA LYS A 145 -12.25 -14.39 -0.56
C LYS A 145 -11.26 -13.76 -1.54
N LYS A 146 -10.02 -14.24 -1.53
CA LYS A 146 -8.93 -13.77 -2.41
C LYS A 146 -9.34 -13.75 -3.88
N LEU A 147 -9.98 -14.81 -4.36
CA LEU A 147 -10.46 -14.88 -5.75
C LEU A 147 -11.54 -13.82 -6.07
N GLU A 148 -12.41 -13.47 -5.12
CA GLU A 148 -13.42 -12.43 -5.33
C GLU A 148 -12.78 -11.05 -5.48
N VAL A 149 -11.70 -10.79 -4.73
CA VAL A 149 -10.91 -9.55 -4.88
C VAL A 149 -10.22 -9.52 -6.24
N ALA A 150 -9.50 -10.58 -6.61
CA ALA A 150 -8.81 -10.66 -7.90
C ALA A 150 -9.77 -10.48 -9.08
N LEU A 151 -10.94 -11.11 -9.05
CA LEU A 151 -11.96 -10.93 -10.09
C LEU A 151 -12.52 -9.51 -10.13
N ALA A 152 -12.69 -8.84 -8.99
CA ALA A 152 -13.14 -7.46 -8.95
C ALA A 152 -12.10 -6.49 -9.52
N VAL A 153 -10.81 -6.72 -9.22
CA VAL A 153 -9.69 -5.95 -9.79
C VAL A 153 -9.59 -6.20 -11.30
N GLN A 154 -9.62 -7.46 -11.75
CA GLN A 154 -9.58 -7.80 -13.17
C GLN A 154 -10.74 -7.18 -13.97
N ARG A 155 -11.92 -7.05 -13.37
CA ARG A 155 -13.06 -6.37 -14.01
C ARG A 155 -12.85 -4.86 -14.12
N ALA A 156 -12.15 -4.25 -13.15
CA ALA A 156 -11.84 -2.84 -13.15
C ALA A 156 -10.71 -2.52 -14.16
N TRP A 157 -9.73 -3.41 -14.29
CA TRP A 157 -8.62 -3.28 -15.25
C TRP A 157 -8.49 -4.54 -16.13
N PRO A 158 -9.37 -4.72 -17.15
CA PRO A 158 -9.38 -5.90 -18.02
C PRO A 158 -8.08 -6.13 -18.80
N GLU A 159 -7.30 -5.07 -19.02
CA GLU A 159 -6.03 -5.06 -19.74
C GLU A 159 -4.86 -5.65 -18.94
N LEU A 160 -5.00 -5.77 -17.62
CA LEU A 160 -3.97 -6.34 -16.78
C LEU A 160 -4.01 -7.87 -16.82
N ALA A 161 -2.86 -8.49 -17.02
CA ALA A 161 -2.68 -9.92 -16.79
C ALA A 161 -2.18 -10.12 -15.35
N ILE A 162 -3.12 -10.18 -14.40
CA ILE A 162 -2.80 -10.25 -12.97
C ILE A 162 -2.48 -11.69 -12.57
N SER A 163 -1.30 -11.90 -11.99
CA SER A 163 -0.86 -13.21 -11.53
C SER A 163 -1.29 -13.45 -10.08
N LEU A 164 -2.50 -13.98 -9.89
CA LEU A 164 -3.04 -14.40 -8.59
C LEU A 164 -3.04 -13.27 -7.52
N ASP A 165 -3.34 -13.65 -6.28
CA ASP A 165 -3.93 -12.87 -5.18
C ASP A 165 -3.17 -11.61 -4.72
N ASP A 166 -1.87 -11.70 -4.47
CA ASP A 166 -1.10 -10.63 -3.82
C ASP A 166 -1.05 -9.33 -4.66
N GLU A 167 -1.07 -9.46 -6.00
CA GLU A 167 -1.11 -8.32 -6.92
C GLU A 167 -2.45 -7.57 -6.87
N ALA A 168 -3.56 -8.31 -6.73
CA ALA A 168 -4.89 -7.72 -6.68
C ALA A 168 -5.11 -6.90 -5.40
N ASP A 169 -4.66 -7.42 -4.25
CA ASP A 169 -4.73 -6.69 -2.98
C ASP A 169 -3.85 -5.42 -3.03
N ALA A 170 -2.64 -5.50 -3.60
CA ALA A 170 -1.78 -4.34 -3.82
C ALA A 170 -2.41 -3.27 -4.72
N ILE A 171 -3.04 -3.66 -5.85
CA ILE A 171 -3.78 -2.74 -6.73
C ILE A 171 -4.95 -2.08 -5.97
N GLY A 172 -5.70 -2.87 -5.20
CA GLY A 172 -6.79 -2.38 -4.38
C GLY A 172 -6.34 -1.33 -3.35
N LEU A 173 -5.19 -1.54 -2.71
CA LEU A 173 -4.59 -0.59 -1.76
C LEU A 173 -4.19 0.72 -2.46
N ALA A 174 -3.55 0.64 -3.63
CA ALA A 174 -3.18 1.83 -4.40
C ALA A 174 -4.41 2.63 -4.85
N ALA A 175 -5.45 1.94 -5.32
CA ALA A 175 -6.71 2.55 -5.73
C ALA A 175 -7.47 3.18 -4.55
N LEU A 176 -7.47 2.53 -3.38
CA LEU A 176 -8.04 3.07 -2.15
C LEU A 176 -7.35 4.38 -1.76
N GLY A 177 -6.02 4.41 -1.80
CA GLY A 177 -5.25 5.63 -1.53
C GLY A 177 -5.58 6.72 -2.54
N ALA A 178 -5.60 6.40 -3.84
CA ALA A 178 -5.94 7.36 -4.89
C ALA A 178 -7.33 7.98 -4.71
N VAL A 179 -8.35 7.17 -4.37
CA VAL A 179 -9.70 7.67 -4.07
C VAL A 179 -9.70 8.61 -2.86
N ALA A 180 -8.92 8.32 -1.81
CA ALA A 180 -8.78 9.21 -0.67
C ALA A 180 -8.11 10.55 -1.03
N LEU A 181 -7.20 10.55 -2.01
CA LEU A 181 -6.61 11.79 -2.56
C LEU A 181 -7.55 12.51 -3.56
N GLY A 182 -8.78 12.03 -3.76
CA GLY A 182 -9.75 12.61 -4.70
C GLY A 182 -9.46 12.28 -6.17
N ARG A 183 -8.65 11.25 -6.45
CA ARG A 183 -8.34 10.83 -7.82
C ARG A 183 -9.37 9.83 -8.34
N GLU A 184 -9.64 9.92 -9.63
CA GLU A 184 -10.43 8.91 -10.32
C GLU A 184 -9.63 7.62 -10.49
N THR A 185 -10.32 6.49 -10.41
CA THR A 185 -9.77 5.16 -10.69
C THR A 185 -10.86 4.30 -11.34
N ALA A 186 -10.48 3.19 -11.95
CA ALA A 186 -11.45 2.23 -12.47
C ALA A 186 -12.38 1.66 -11.37
N LEU A 187 -11.89 1.57 -10.12
CA LEU A 187 -12.73 1.37 -8.94
C LEU A 187 -13.39 2.70 -8.55
N ARG A 188 -14.43 3.08 -9.30
CA ARG A 188 -15.16 4.35 -9.11
C ARG A 188 -15.50 4.60 -7.63
N ALA A 189 -15.24 5.83 -7.19
CA ALA A 189 -15.52 6.30 -5.84
C ALA A 189 -17.04 6.44 -5.59
N THR A 190 -17.73 5.31 -5.41
CA THR A 190 -19.12 5.30 -4.92
C THR A 190 -19.16 5.71 -3.46
N GLN A 191 -20.33 6.10 -2.94
CA GLN A 191 -20.46 6.44 -1.52
C GLN A 191 -20.02 5.27 -0.62
N ALA A 192 -20.45 4.04 -0.94
CA ALA A 192 -20.04 2.85 -0.20
C ALA A 192 -18.52 2.62 -0.14
N ARG A 193 -17.78 2.99 -1.20
CA ARG A 193 -16.31 2.93 -1.20
C ARG A 193 -15.68 4.06 -0.39
N ARG A 194 -16.24 5.27 -0.47
CA ARG A 194 -15.81 6.40 0.38
C ARG A 194 -16.00 6.09 1.87
N ASP A 195 -17.11 5.44 2.23
CA ASP A 195 -17.37 5.05 3.62
C ASP A 195 -16.32 4.05 4.17
N CYS A 196 -15.65 3.29 3.30
CA CYS A 196 -14.57 2.39 3.71
C CYS A 196 -13.32 3.16 4.18
N LEU A 197 -13.10 4.40 3.70
CA LEU A 197 -11.94 5.20 4.05
C LEU A 197 -11.88 5.57 5.53
N ALA A 198 -13.02 5.58 6.22
CA ALA A 198 -13.10 5.80 7.66
C ALA A 198 -12.45 4.66 8.48
N GLY A 199 -12.27 3.48 7.88
CA GLY A 199 -11.61 2.33 8.50
C GLY A 199 -10.09 2.30 8.31
N VAL A 200 -9.51 3.31 7.69
CA VAL A 200 -8.08 3.38 7.33
C VAL A 200 -7.38 4.36 8.26
N GLN A 201 -6.19 4.00 8.72
CA GLN A 201 -5.32 4.93 9.43
C GLN A 201 -4.56 5.76 8.41
N TRP A 202 -4.78 7.07 8.43
CA TRP A 202 -4.14 8.02 7.51
C TRP A 202 -2.89 8.65 8.13
N PRO A 203 -1.91 9.10 7.33
CA PRO A 203 -0.81 9.90 7.86
C PRO A 203 -1.34 11.21 8.43
N ASP A 204 -0.60 11.84 9.34
CA ASP A 204 -0.99 13.14 9.90
C ASP A 204 -1.03 14.24 8.83
N ALA A 205 -1.81 15.31 9.08
CA ALA A 205 -2.02 16.40 8.12
C ALA A 205 -0.69 17.06 7.67
N GLU A 206 0.28 17.16 8.58
CA GLU A 206 1.63 17.68 8.30
C GLU A 206 2.43 16.78 7.34
N ARG A 207 2.07 15.50 7.24
CA ARG A 207 2.68 14.50 6.36
C ARG A 207 1.75 14.08 5.22
N GLY A 208 0.80 14.93 4.83
CA GLY A 208 0.03 14.73 3.61
C GLY A 208 -1.22 13.87 3.76
N ALA A 209 -1.86 13.86 4.94
CA ALA A 209 -3.20 13.31 5.10
C ALA A 209 -4.13 13.75 3.95
N PRO A 210 -4.94 12.86 3.37
CA PRO A 210 -6.08 13.32 2.61
C PRO A 210 -6.96 14.19 3.52
N VAL A 211 -7.22 15.43 3.11
CA VAL A 211 -8.17 16.28 3.82
C VAL A 211 -9.54 15.61 3.66
N PRO A 212 -10.21 15.20 4.76
CA PRO A 212 -11.51 14.57 4.63
C PRO A 212 -12.47 15.55 3.96
N PHE A 213 -13.22 15.03 2.99
CA PHE A 213 -14.27 15.72 2.25
C PHE A 213 -15.22 16.48 3.17
#